data_AF-A0A1I3SHM1-F1
#
_entry.id   AF-A0A1I3SHM1-F1
#
_cell.length_a   1.000
_cell.length_b   1.000
_cell.length_c   1.000
_cell.angle_alpha   90.00
_cell.angle_beta   90.00
_cell.angle_gamma   90.00
#
_symmetry.space_group_name_H-M   'P 1'
#
loop_
_entity.id
_entity.type
_entity.pdbx_description
1 polymer ?
#
loop_
_entity_poly.entity_id
_entity_poly.type
_entity_poly.pdbx_seq_one_letter_code
_entity_poly.pdbx_strand_id
1 'polypeptide(L)'
;MNTISRRRALTSLAAIPALGTAAVAPAMAEPIEGYIRPADVPKMPLGFRSGPIPPDPMLEAINAYRAGRKAFLAVHDNALVGQEVEDEVAATTYGPAHDAILHNTPETKSLAGVREAIRLAFEEDGFIDRIAENALRSALAYLDREMPA
;
A
#
# COMPACT_ATOMS: atom_id res chain seq x y z
N MET A 1 -21.33 -0.34 23.86
CA MET A 1 -20.32 -0.82 22.89
C MET A 1 -19.26 0.25 22.78
N ASN A 2 -18.01 -0.08 23.09
CA ASN A 2 -16.89 0.86 23.04
C ASN A 2 -16.48 1.00 21.56
N THR A 3 -17.03 1.98 20.85
CA THR A 3 -16.69 2.25 19.46
C THR A 3 -15.27 2.82 19.42
N ILE A 4 -14.32 2.01 18.94
CA ILE A 4 -12.96 2.47 18.67
C ILE A 4 -13.07 3.44 17.48
N SER A 5 -12.87 4.74 17.73
CA SER A 5 -12.81 5.78 16.69
C SER A 5 -11.85 5.35 15.56
N ARG A 6 -12.29 5.46 14.30
CA ARG A 6 -11.46 5.05 13.14
C ARG A 6 -10.17 5.84 13.08
N ARG A 7 -10.20 7.09 13.54
CA ARG A 7 -9.00 7.90 13.66
C ARG A 7 -7.99 7.30 14.62
N ARG A 8 -8.39 6.70 15.75
CA ARG A 8 -7.44 6.02 16.66
C ARG A 8 -6.81 4.78 16.02
N ALA A 9 -7.58 4.01 15.25
CA ALA A 9 -7.02 2.90 14.45
C ALA A 9 -5.99 3.42 13.43
N LEU A 10 -6.33 4.47 12.68
CA LEU A 10 -5.48 5.03 11.62
C LEU A 10 -4.27 5.84 12.14
N THR A 11 -4.36 6.45 13.32
CA THR A 11 -3.27 7.29 13.89
C THR A 11 -2.19 6.44 14.58
N SER A 12 -2.54 5.21 14.99
CA SER A 12 -1.54 4.25 15.51
C SER A 12 -0.52 3.78 14.47
N LEU A 13 -0.71 4.12 13.18
CA LEU A 13 0.12 3.71 12.05
C LEU A 13 1.17 4.75 11.60
N ALA A 14 1.25 5.93 12.22
CA ALA A 14 2.13 7.01 11.74
C ALA A 14 3.52 7.07 12.41
N ALA A 15 3.92 6.05 13.17
CA ALA A 15 5.23 6.01 13.82
C ALA A 15 6.16 4.99 13.15
N ILE A 16 6.63 5.32 11.95
CA ILE A 16 7.95 4.84 11.53
C ILE A 16 8.95 5.91 12.00
N PRO A 17 9.66 5.71 13.13
CA PRO A 17 10.83 6.54 13.38
C PRO A 17 11.78 6.33 12.22
N ALA A 18 12.18 7.41 11.56
CA ALA A 18 13.34 7.40 10.70
C ALA A 18 14.51 6.83 11.51
N LEU A 19 14.90 5.60 11.22
CA LEU A 19 16.03 4.90 11.80
C LEU A 19 17.32 5.55 11.31
N GLY A 20 17.62 6.71 11.87
CA GLY A 20 18.92 7.34 11.86
C GLY A 20 19.66 6.92 13.12
N THR A 21 20.45 5.85 13.02
CA THR A 21 21.77 5.71 13.66
C THR A 21 22.37 4.41 13.16
N ALA A 22 23.45 4.53 12.40
CA ALA A 22 24.29 3.43 11.97
C ALA A 22 24.93 2.79 13.20
N ALA A 23 24.31 1.71 13.70
CA ALA A 23 25.00 0.78 14.57
C ALA A 23 25.86 -0.12 13.68
N VAL A 24 27.18 0.04 13.78
CA VAL A 24 28.14 -0.92 13.24
C VAL A 24 27.93 -2.22 14.01
N ALA A 25 27.21 -3.17 13.40
CA ALA A 25 27.14 -4.54 13.88
C ALA A 25 28.44 -5.28 13.49
N PRO A 26 28.98 -6.14 14.38
CA PRO A 26 30.23 -6.83 14.13
C PRO A 26 30.10 -7.78 12.95
N ALA A 27 31.17 -7.85 12.16
CA ALA A 27 31.36 -8.86 11.14
C ALA A 27 31.20 -10.27 11.74
N MET A 28 30.91 -11.22 10.86
CA MET A 28 30.79 -12.68 11.08
C MET A 28 29.35 -13.20 11.28
N ALA A 29 28.51 -13.04 10.26
CA ALA A 29 27.45 -14.01 9.99
C ALA A 29 27.83 -14.73 8.70
N GLU A 30 27.99 -16.05 8.76
CA GLU A 30 28.29 -16.86 7.58
C GLU A 30 27.19 -16.72 6.52
N PRO A 31 27.52 -16.84 5.22
CA PRO A 31 26.53 -16.70 4.16
C PRO A 31 25.48 -17.80 4.32
N ILE A 32 24.22 -17.42 4.53
CA ILE A 32 23.10 -18.37 4.46
C ILE A 32 23.09 -18.89 3.02
N GLU A 33 23.23 -20.20 2.87
CA GLU A 33 23.18 -20.86 1.56
C GLU A 33 21.84 -20.54 0.88
N GLY A 34 21.91 -19.86 -0.28
CA GLY A 34 20.74 -19.36 -1.00
C GLY A 34 20.44 -17.87 -0.83
N TYR A 35 21.14 -17.13 0.04
CA TYR A 35 21.03 -15.67 0.11
C TYR A 35 21.77 -15.00 -1.05
N ILE A 36 21.02 -14.54 -2.05
CA ILE A 36 21.56 -13.68 -3.11
C ILE A 36 21.73 -12.29 -2.50
N ARG A 37 22.97 -11.78 -2.48
CA ARG A 37 23.21 -10.40 -2.07
C ARG A 37 22.44 -9.46 -2.99
N PRO A 38 21.91 -8.32 -2.51
CA PRO A 38 21.21 -7.36 -3.36
C PRO A 38 22.00 -6.93 -4.62
N ALA A 39 23.34 -6.93 -4.54
CA ALA A 39 24.23 -6.65 -5.68
C ALA A 39 24.31 -7.78 -6.71
N ASP A 40 24.00 -9.01 -6.31
CA ASP A 40 24.09 -10.24 -7.09
C ASP A 40 22.72 -10.68 -7.66
N VAL A 41 21.65 -9.91 -7.41
CA VAL A 41 20.34 -10.15 -8.01
C VAL A 41 20.49 -10.04 -9.54
N PRO A 42 20.16 -11.09 -10.31
CA PRO A 42 20.19 -11.02 -11.75
C PRO A 42 19.36 -9.81 -12.19
N LYS A 43 19.99 -8.89 -12.91
CA LYS A 43 19.26 -7.81 -13.59
C LYS A 43 18.42 -8.48 -14.66
N MET A 44 17.22 -8.95 -14.29
CA MET A 44 16.27 -9.40 -15.29
C MET A 44 16.10 -8.25 -16.28
N PRO A 45 16.15 -8.51 -17.59
CA PRO A 45 15.74 -7.54 -18.57
C PRO A 45 14.23 -7.37 -18.44
N LEU A 46 13.78 -6.65 -17.41
CA LEU A 46 12.48 -6.02 -17.42
C LEU A 46 12.58 -5.01 -18.56
N GLY A 47 12.05 -5.39 -19.72
CA GLY A 47 12.05 -4.54 -20.90
C GLY A 47 11.39 -3.22 -20.54
N PHE A 48 12.21 -2.21 -20.22
CA PHE A 48 11.75 -0.85 -20.07
C PHE A 48 11.27 -0.41 -21.45
N ARG A 49 9.98 -0.62 -21.71
CA ARG A 49 9.33 -0.02 -22.87
C ARG A 49 9.29 1.48 -22.61
N SER A 50 10.19 2.21 -23.26
CA SER A 50 10.16 3.68 -23.37
C SER A 50 8.96 4.09 -24.23
N GLY A 51 7.76 3.90 -23.70
CA GLY A 51 6.50 4.39 -24.24
C GLY A 51 5.73 5.12 -23.15
N PRO A 52 4.65 5.84 -23.49
CA PRO A 52 3.77 6.44 -22.49
C PRO A 52 3.32 5.36 -21.51
N ILE A 53 3.50 5.61 -20.21
CA ILE A 53 3.06 4.68 -19.15
C ILE A 53 1.56 4.53 -19.31
N PRO A 54 1.05 3.33 -19.65
CA PRO A 54 -0.38 3.13 -19.79
C PRO A 54 -1.06 3.45 -18.44
N PRO A 55 -2.24 4.07 -18.45
CA PRO A 55 -2.97 4.37 -17.23
C PRO A 55 -3.20 3.06 -16.46
N ASP A 56 -2.97 3.11 -15.15
CA ASP A 56 -3.09 1.96 -14.26
C ASP A 56 -4.21 2.26 -13.25
N PRO A 57 -5.42 1.70 -13.46
CA PRO A 57 -6.57 1.96 -12.61
C PRO A 57 -6.36 1.59 -11.15
N MET A 58 -5.54 0.57 -10.87
CA MET A 58 -5.18 0.21 -9.49
C MET A 58 -4.27 1.27 -8.87
N LEU A 59 -3.22 1.71 -9.59
CA LEU A 59 -2.35 2.78 -9.13
C LEU A 59 -3.14 4.08 -8.84
N GLU A 60 -4.08 4.43 -9.71
CA GLU A 60 -4.97 5.58 -9.53
C GLU A 60 -5.82 5.44 -8.27
N ALA A 61 -6.45 4.28 -8.05
CA ALA A 61 -7.25 4.01 -6.86
C ALA A 61 -6.44 4.08 -5.56
N ILE A 62 -5.23 3.51 -5.53
CA ILE A 62 -4.32 3.57 -4.37
C ILE A 62 -3.93 5.02 -4.05
N ASN A 63 -3.61 5.81 -5.07
CA ASN A 63 -3.26 7.21 -4.89
C ASN A 63 -4.44 8.04 -4.39
N ALA A 64 -5.64 7.81 -4.93
CA ALA A 64 -6.87 8.45 -4.47
C ALA A 64 -7.18 8.09 -3.01
N TYR A 65 -7.01 6.81 -2.64
CA TYR A 65 -7.18 6.34 -1.27
C TYR A 65 -6.22 7.01 -0.30
N ARG A 66 -4.93 7.06 -0.61
CA ARG A 66 -3.91 7.73 0.23
C ARG A 66 -4.17 9.24 0.35
N ALA A 67 -4.55 9.90 -0.74
CA ALA A 67 -4.91 11.31 -0.72
C ALA A 67 -6.14 11.57 0.15
N GLY A 68 -7.18 10.75 0.01
CA GLY A 68 -8.37 10.80 0.85
C GLY A 68 -8.07 10.55 2.32
N ARG A 69 -7.22 9.56 2.64
CA ARG A 69 -6.81 9.26 4.02
C ARG A 69 -6.10 10.45 4.64
N LYS A 70 -5.19 11.07 3.88
CA LYS A 70 -4.52 12.31 4.31
C LYS A 70 -5.53 13.43 4.56
N ALA A 71 -6.54 13.59 3.71
CA ALA A 71 -7.59 14.58 3.90
C ALA A 71 -8.44 14.30 5.17
N PHE A 72 -8.85 13.06 5.39
CA PHE A 72 -9.55 12.61 6.60
C PHE A 72 -8.73 12.92 7.87
N LEU A 73 -7.45 12.57 7.86
CA LEU A 73 -6.54 12.81 8.99
C LEU A 73 -6.24 14.29 9.22
N ALA A 74 -6.51 15.17 8.26
CA ALA A 74 -6.35 16.62 8.42
C ALA A 74 -7.57 17.30 9.05
N VAL A 75 -8.74 16.64 9.12
CA VAL A 75 -9.94 17.18 9.78
C VAL A 75 -9.67 17.35 11.26
N HIS A 76 -10.07 18.47 11.88
CA HIS A 76 -9.76 18.72 13.28
C HIS A 76 -10.50 17.75 14.22
N ASP A 77 -9.90 17.30 15.33
CA ASP A 77 -10.46 16.27 16.22
C ASP A 77 -11.84 16.62 16.79
N ASN A 78 -12.06 17.90 17.11
CA ASN A 78 -13.35 18.39 17.60
C ASN A 78 -14.44 18.48 16.52
N ALA A 79 -14.12 18.21 15.25
CA ALA A 79 -15.08 18.15 14.15
C ALA A 79 -15.56 16.72 13.87
N LEU A 80 -14.92 15.71 14.45
CA LEU A 80 -15.29 14.29 14.34
C LEU A 80 -15.96 13.80 15.63
N VAL A 81 -17.07 14.43 15.99
CA VAL A 81 -17.80 14.08 17.22
C VAL A 81 -18.88 13.05 16.89
N GLY A 82 -18.56 11.78 17.14
CA GLY A 82 -19.47 10.66 16.94
C GLY A 82 -19.24 9.91 15.63
N GLN A 83 -19.68 8.66 15.60
CA GLN A 83 -19.35 7.75 14.51
C GLN A 83 -20.04 8.11 13.18
N GLU A 84 -21.26 8.64 13.23
CA GLU A 84 -21.99 9.08 12.03
C GLU A 84 -21.23 10.20 11.29
N VAL A 85 -20.67 11.17 12.04
CA VAL A 85 -19.86 12.25 11.47
C VAL A 85 -18.54 11.70 10.92
N GLU A 86 -17.89 10.78 11.63
CA GLU A 86 -16.71 10.08 11.10
C GLU A 86 -17.03 9.32 9.80
N ASP A 87 -18.18 8.67 9.70
CA ASP A 87 -18.65 7.94 8.52
C ASP A 87 -18.91 8.88 7.34
N GLU A 88 -19.57 10.02 7.55
CA GLU A 88 -19.82 11.04 6.52
C GLU A 88 -18.52 11.66 5.98
N VAL A 89 -17.58 11.98 6.89
CA VAL A 89 -16.27 12.51 6.48
C VAL A 89 -15.46 11.44 5.76
N ALA A 90 -15.50 10.19 6.19
CA ALA A 90 -14.86 9.09 5.47
C ALA A 90 -15.47 8.93 4.07
N ALA A 91 -16.80 8.95 3.94
CA ALA A 91 -17.53 8.81 2.67
C ALA A 91 -17.21 9.93 1.66
N THR A 92 -16.84 11.12 2.13
CA THR A 92 -16.46 12.26 1.29
C THR A 92 -14.95 12.39 1.04
N THR A 93 -14.12 11.61 1.75
CA THR A 93 -12.66 11.65 1.63
C THR A 93 -12.10 10.39 0.98
N TYR A 94 -11.77 9.36 1.76
CA TYR A 94 -11.13 8.14 1.26
C TYR A 94 -12.13 7.02 0.92
N GLY A 95 -13.36 7.09 1.43
CA GLY A 95 -14.39 6.07 1.33
C GLY A 95 -14.62 5.56 -0.09
N PRO A 96 -14.77 6.41 -1.12
CA PRO A 96 -14.99 5.96 -2.48
C PRO A 96 -13.81 5.16 -3.05
N ALA A 97 -12.58 5.58 -2.80
CA ALA A 97 -11.38 4.86 -3.27
C ALA A 97 -11.15 3.57 -2.48
N HIS A 98 -11.43 3.58 -1.18
CA HIS A 98 -11.42 2.40 -0.33
C HIS A 98 -12.45 1.36 -0.80
N ASP A 99 -13.69 1.77 -1.05
CA ASP A 99 -14.75 0.92 -1.60
C ASP A 99 -14.37 0.37 -2.97
N ALA A 100 -13.79 1.19 -3.84
CA ALA A 100 -13.29 0.75 -5.14
C ALA A 100 -12.26 -0.38 -4.99
N ILE A 101 -11.28 -0.27 -4.09
CA ILE A 101 -10.30 -1.34 -3.91
C ILE A 101 -10.92 -2.58 -3.23
N LEU A 102 -11.82 -2.38 -2.26
CA LEU A 102 -12.42 -3.45 -1.46
C LEU A 102 -13.49 -4.26 -2.19
N HIS A 103 -14.36 -3.60 -2.95
CA HIS A 103 -15.57 -4.18 -3.54
C HIS A 103 -15.55 -4.20 -5.07
N ASN A 104 -14.85 -3.26 -5.70
CA ASN A 104 -14.80 -3.11 -7.16
C ASN A 104 -13.34 -3.12 -7.66
N THR A 105 -12.55 -4.08 -7.18
CA THR A 105 -11.09 -4.05 -7.27
C THR A 105 -10.61 -3.81 -8.70
N PRO A 106 -9.95 -2.68 -8.98
CA PRO A 106 -9.46 -2.38 -10.31
C PRO A 106 -8.32 -3.30 -10.73
N GLU A 107 -8.17 -3.44 -12.04
CA GLU A 107 -7.08 -4.21 -12.63
C GLU A 107 -5.74 -3.45 -12.55
N THR A 108 -4.67 -4.16 -12.18
CA THR A 108 -3.29 -3.64 -12.25
C THR A 108 -2.76 -3.81 -13.67
N LYS A 109 -2.20 -2.74 -14.24
CA LYS A 109 -1.74 -2.70 -15.65
C LYS A 109 -0.27 -2.32 -15.82
N SER A 110 0.46 -2.13 -14.73
CA SER A 110 1.85 -1.72 -14.76
C SER A 110 2.65 -2.22 -13.56
N LEU A 111 3.97 -2.31 -13.71
CA LEU A 111 4.89 -2.54 -12.60
C LEU A 111 4.84 -1.44 -11.53
N ALA A 112 4.47 -0.22 -11.91
CA ALA A 112 4.26 0.86 -10.94
C ALA A 112 3.05 0.56 -10.04
N GLY A 113 1.94 0.09 -10.62
CA GLY A 113 0.77 -0.38 -9.87
C GLY A 113 1.10 -1.57 -8.96
N VAL A 114 1.85 -2.56 -9.45
CA VAL A 114 2.35 -3.69 -8.64
C VAL A 114 3.13 -3.21 -7.42
N ARG A 115 4.10 -2.31 -7.63
CA ARG A 115 4.93 -1.77 -6.55
C ARG A 115 4.07 -1.05 -5.50
N GLU A 116 3.10 -0.24 -5.93
CA GLU A 116 2.24 0.47 -4.98
C GLU A 116 1.25 -0.46 -4.27
N ALA A 117 0.75 -1.51 -4.92
CA ALA A 117 -0.07 -2.54 -4.26
C ALA A 117 0.70 -3.26 -3.14
N ILE A 118 1.97 -3.60 -3.39
CA ILE A 118 2.85 -4.18 -2.36
C ILE A 118 3.06 -3.20 -1.20
N ARG A 119 3.31 -1.92 -1.49
CA ARG A 119 3.47 -0.89 -0.45
C ARG A 119 2.19 -0.71 0.37
N LEU A 120 1.04 -0.67 -0.29
CA LEU A 120 -0.26 -0.59 0.38
C LEU A 120 -0.46 -1.77 1.35
N ALA A 121 -0.08 -2.98 0.95
CA ALA A 121 -0.17 -4.14 1.84
C ALA A 121 0.69 -4.02 3.10
N PHE A 122 1.87 -3.41 3.03
CA PHE A 122 2.66 -3.11 4.23
C PHE A 122 2.07 -1.97 5.05
N GLU A 123 1.49 -0.96 4.38
CA GLU A 123 0.87 0.19 5.04
C GLU A 123 -0.38 -0.17 5.84
N GLU A 124 -1.21 -1.11 5.38
CA GLU A 124 -2.43 -1.54 6.08
C GLU A 124 -2.19 -2.69 7.08
N ASP A 125 -0.93 -3.07 7.36
CA ASP A 125 -0.58 -4.28 8.13
C ASP A 125 -1.25 -5.55 7.53
N GLY A 126 -1.20 -5.60 6.20
CA GLY A 126 -2.24 -6.14 5.33
C GLY A 126 -2.05 -7.57 4.85
N PHE A 127 -1.72 -8.51 5.73
CA PHE A 127 -2.07 -9.93 5.45
C PHE A 127 -3.47 -10.30 5.93
N ILE A 128 -4.10 -9.46 6.76
CA ILE A 128 -5.45 -9.70 7.32
C ILE A 128 -6.50 -8.76 6.68
N ASP A 129 -6.09 -7.62 6.12
CA ASP A 129 -7.01 -6.67 5.51
C ASP A 129 -7.35 -7.01 4.04
N ARG A 130 -8.64 -6.94 3.71
CA ARG A 130 -9.19 -7.29 2.40
C ARG A 130 -8.76 -6.30 1.30
N ILE A 131 -8.49 -5.05 1.64
CA ILE A 131 -7.97 -4.06 0.66
C ILE A 131 -6.57 -4.43 0.20
N ALA A 132 -5.70 -4.75 1.14
CA ALA A 132 -4.35 -5.21 0.85
C ALA A 132 -4.36 -6.52 0.05
N GLU A 133 -5.17 -7.50 0.45
CA GLU A 133 -5.31 -8.77 -0.27
C GLU A 133 -5.77 -8.54 -1.72
N ASN A 134 -6.82 -7.73 -1.93
CA ASN A 134 -7.35 -7.45 -3.26
C ASN A 134 -6.32 -6.74 -4.16
N ALA A 135 -5.59 -5.77 -3.62
CA ALA A 135 -4.52 -5.09 -4.33
C ALA A 135 -3.40 -6.07 -4.73
N LEU A 136 -2.98 -6.95 -3.82
CA LEU A 136 -1.96 -7.97 -4.09
C LEU A 136 -2.41 -9.00 -5.13
N ARG A 137 -3.66 -9.47 -5.09
CA ARG A 137 -4.22 -10.38 -6.10
C ARG A 137 -4.24 -9.74 -7.48
N SER A 138 -4.65 -8.48 -7.58
CA SER A 138 -4.64 -7.71 -8.83
C SER A 138 -3.21 -7.56 -9.38
N ALA A 139 -2.24 -7.28 -8.50
CA ALA A 139 -0.83 -7.19 -8.87
C ALA A 139 -0.25 -8.53 -9.34
N LEU A 140 -0.57 -9.63 -8.66
CA LEU A 140 -0.15 -10.98 -9.06
C LEU A 140 -0.69 -11.35 -10.44
N ALA A 141 -1.96 -11.07 -10.72
CA ALA A 141 -2.55 -11.32 -12.04
C ALA A 141 -1.87 -10.54 -13.17
N TYR A 142 -1.31 -9.35 -12.90
CA TYR A 142 -0.47 -8.65 -13.87
C TYR A 142 0.85 -9.40 -14.10
N LEU A 143 1.54 -9.81 -13.04
CA LEU A 143 2.82 -10.52 -13.14
C LEU A 143 2.68 -11.86 -13.86
N ASP A 144 1.63 -12.64 -13.58
CA ASP A 144 1.36 -13.92 -14.24
C ASP A 144 1.17 -13.78 -15.76
N ARG A 145 0.66 -12.63 -16.22
CA ARG A 145 0.48 -12.35 -17.66
C ARG A 145 1.77 -11.91 -18.34
N GLU A 146 2.59 -11.12 -17.67
CA GLU A 146 3.86 -10.62 -18.22
C GLU A 146 4.99 -11.66 -18.12
N MET A 147 4.87 -12.61 -17.19
CA MET A 147 5.83 -13.68 -16.93
C MET A 147 5.14 -15.06 -16.88
N PRO A 148 4.61 -15.57 -17.99
CA PRO A 148 4.07 -16.92 -18.03
C PRO A 148 5.18 -17.94 -17.71
N ALA A 149 4.82 -18.96 -16.94
CA ALA A 149 5.71 -20.04 -16.50
C ALA A 149 6.37 -20.81 -17.65
#